data_AF-M1A1X0-F1
#
_entry.id   AF-M1A1X0-F1
#
_cell.length_a   1.000
_cell.length_b   1.000
_cell.length_c   1.000
_cell.angle_alpha   90.00
_cell.angle_beta   90.00
_cell.angle_gamma   90.00
#
_symmetry.space_group_name_H-M   'P 1'
#
loop_
_entity.id
_entity.type
_entity.pdbx_description
1 polymer ?
#
loop_
_entity_poly.entity_id
_entity_poly.type
_entity_poly.pdbx_seq_one_letter_code
_entity_poly.pdbx_strand_id
1 'polypeptide(L)'
;MRGVVWLDNSVKTEKNESKSLPELRISADTSHFAYNNKQGHRSAIRISRILSETLRLGKENVRWFVMGDDDTVFVTENLLRILNKYDHNQYYYIGSLSESHLQNIYFSYSMAYGGGGFAISYPLAKAIDKMQDRCIQRYPGLYGSDDRMQACMAELGVPLTKELGFHQYDVYGNLFGLLASHPITPLVSLHHLDVVEPIFPNVTQLQALQKLTVPMKLDSAGIMQQSICYDKVNSWTISVSWGFAVQIFRGVLSPREIEMPSRTFLNWYRRADYTAYAFNTRPVMRNPCQKSFVFYMSSAKMDSYNNQTVTQYTRHRVPHPLCRWKMANPADVERIQVYKKPDPQLWDRVSSSLSRIYSNFAY
;
A
#
# COMPACT_ATOMS: atom_id res chain seq x y z
N MET A 1 0.97 17.65 7.48
CA MET A 1 0.47 16.54 8.33
C MET A 1 1.05 16.71 9.73
N ARG A 2 0.35 16.27 10.79
CA ARG A 2 0.86 16.29 12.17
C ARG A 2 0.92 14.84 12.65
N GLY A 3 2.09 14.37 13.08
CA GLY A 3 2.30 13.00 13.53
C GLY A 3 2.40 12.92 15.06
N VAL A 4 1.85 11.84 15.62
CA VAL A 4 1.96 11.49 17.03
C VAL A 4 2.28 9.99 17.10
N VAL A 5 3.29 9.62 17.88
CA VAL A 5 3.62 8.22 18.15
C VAL A 5 3.09 7.87 19.53
N TRP A 6 2.28 6.83 19.59
CA TRP A 6 1.68 6.35 20.82
C TRP A 6 2.43 5.13 21.35
N LEU A 7 2.75 5.16 22.63
CA LEU A 7 3.57 4.16 23.30
C LEU A 7 2.82 3.58 24.50
N ASP A 8 3.19 2.37 24.89
CA ASP A 8 2.69 1.74 26.11
C ASP A 8 3.32 2.33 27.36
N ASN A 9 4.61 2.63 27.30
CA ASN A 9 5.40 3.13 28.42
C ASN A 9 6.32 4.27 27.98
N SER A 10 6.76 5.08 28.94
CA SER A 10 7.74 6.14 28.70
C SER A 10 9.08 5.57 28.22
N VAL A 11 9.63 6.16 27.17
CA VAL A 11 10.99 5.86 26.67
C VAL A 11 11.95 6.99 27.06
N LYS A 12 13.24 6.67 27.19
CA LYS A 12 14.27 7.69 27.40
C LYS A 12 14.44 8.49 26.11
N THR A 13 14.34 9.80 26.19
CA THR A 13 14.57 10.72 25.07
C THR A 13 15.79 11.58 25.34
N GLU A 14 16.71 11.68 24.38
CA GLU A 14 17.82 12.62 24.49
C GLU A 14 17.38 14.05 24.18
N LYS A 15 18.05 15.05 24.77
CA LYS A 15 17.67 16.48 24.65
C LYS A 15 17.56 16.95 23.18
N ASN A 16 18.33 16.36 22.26
CA ASN A 16 18.36 16.75 20.85
C ASN A 16 17.37 15.99 19.95
N GLU A 17 16.80 14.87 20.41
CA GLU A 17 15.87 14.05 19.60
C GLU A 17 14.48 14.69 19.45
N SER A 18 14.08 15.50 20.43
CA SER A 18 12.76 16.13 20.51
C SER A 18 12.42 17.11 19.38
N LYS A 19 13.41 17.58 18.60
CA LYS A 19 13.20 18.55 17.50
C LYS A 19 12.96 17.90 16.13
N SER A 20 13.39 16.66 15.92
CA SER A 20 13.31 15.97 14.63
C SER A 20 12.27 14.86 14.58
N LEU A 21 11.83 14.37 15.75
CA LEU A 21 10.87 13.27 15.86
C LEU A 21 9.43 13.76 16.10
N PRO A 22 8.41 12.95 15.74
CA PRO A 22 7.02 13.25 16.08
C PRO A 22 6.78 13.34 17.59
N GLU A 23 5.66 13.93 17.98
CA GLU A 23 5.21 14.03 19.37
C GLU A 23 5.00 12.62 19.96
N LEU A 24 5.63 12.30 21.08
CA LEU A 24 5.42 11.02 21.78
C LEU A 24 4.29 11.15 22.81
N ARG A 25 3.39 10.17 22.85
CA ARG A 25 2.30 10.09 23.83
C ARG A 25 2.20 8.70 24.44
N ILE A 26 1.77 8.62 25.70
CA ILE A 26 1.54 7.36 26.39
C ILE A 26 0.04 7.09 26.42
N SER A 27 -0.39 5.90 25.99
CA SER A 27 -1.81 5.55 26.03
C SER A 27 -2.33 5.46 27.46
N ALA A 28 -3.58 5.84 27.68
CA ALA A 28 -4.21 5.80 28.99
C ALA A 28 -4.36 4.37 29.55
N ASP A 29 -4.61 4.27 30.87
CA ASP A 29 -4.85 2.97 31.50
C ASP A 29 -6.11 2.27 30.94
N THR A 30 -5.97 0.97 30.69
CA THR A 30 -6.98 0.08 30.11
C THR A 30 -7.21 -1.15 30.98
N SER A 31 -6.68 -1.19 32.21
CA SER A 31 -6.83 -2.27 33.19
C SER A 31 -8.28 -2.72 33.41
N HIS A 32 -9.22 -1.77 33.37
CA HIS A 32 -10.65 -2.00 33.58
C HIS A 32 -11.37 -2.71 32.42
N PHE A 33 -10.76 -2.84 31.23
CA PHE A 33 -11.35 -3.59 30.12
C PHE A 33 -11.04 -5.08 30.22
N ALA A 34 -12.03 -5.95 30.08
CA ALA A 34 -11.79 -7.38 29.95
C ALA A 34 -11.09 -7.72 28.63
N TYR A 35 -10.24 -8.74 28.63
CA TYR A 35 -9.58 -9.27 27.44
C TYR A 35 -9.49 -10.79 27.56
N ASN A 36 -10.25 -11.49 26.72
CA ASN A 36 -10.48 -12.92 26.85
C ASN A 36 -9.92 -13.73 25.66
N ASN A 37 -9.39 -13.06 24.64
CA ASN A 37 -8.79 -13.71 23.49
C ASN A 37 -7.44 -14.34 23.88
N LYS A 38 -7.25 -15.63 23.59
CA LYS A 38 -6.07 -16.39 23.99
C LYS A 38 -4.89 -16.28 23.01
N GLN A 39 -5.12 -15.78 21.81
CA GLN A 39 -4.11 -15.72 20.74
C GLN A 39 -3.51 -14.33 20.54
N GLY A 40 -4.28 -13.26 20.79
CA GLY A 40 -3.80 -11.88 20.64
C GLY A 40 -3.18 -11.30 21.91
N HIS A 41 -2.73 -10.06 21.83
CA HIS A 41 -2.19 -9.30 22.96
C HIS A 41 -3.16 -8.26 23.54
N ARG A 42 -3.16 -8.11 24.86
CA ARG A 42 -3.99 -7.12 25.58
C ARG A 42 -3.69 -5.66 25.18
N SER A 43 -2.48 -5.37 24.68
CA SER A 43 -2.10 -4.04 24.16
C SER A 43 -3.00 -3.59 23.00
N ALA A 44 -3.64 -4.51 22.29
CA ALA A 44 -4.64 -4.21 21.25
C ALA A 44 -5.77 -3.28 21.73
N ILE A 45 -6.13 -3.33 23.03
CA ILE A 45 -7.11 -2.40 23.59
C ILE A 45 -6.58 -0.97 23.56
N ARG A 46 -5.32 -0.77 23.97
CA ARG A 46 -4.66 0.54 23.95
C ARG A 46 -4.55 1.07 22.52
N ILE A 47 -4.09 0.22 21.60
CA ILE A 47 -3.96 0.58 20.18
C ILE A 47 -5.31 1.01 19.59
N SER A 48 -6.40 0.29 19.86
CA SER A 48 -7.73 0.70 19.37
C SER A 48 -8.17 2.08 19.91
N ARG A 49 -7.79 2.43 21.14
CA ARG A 49 -8.17 3.71 21.77
C ARG A 49 -7.36 4.91 21.30
N ILE A 50 -6.24 4.69 20.60
CA ILE A 50 -5.38 5.75 20.05
C ILE A 50 -6.18 6.80 19.27
N LEU A 51 -7.20 6.40 18.50
CA LEU A 51 -8.04 7.34 17.77
C LEU A 51 -8.71 8.37 18.70
N SER A 52 -9.41 7.89 19.73
CA SER A 52 -10.12 8.74 20.69
C SER A 52 -9.15 9.56 21.53
N GLU A 53 -8.03 8.95 21.95
CA GLU A 53 -6.99 9.65 22.68
C GLU A 53 -6.34 10.76 21.84
N THR A 54 -6.12 10.53 20.55
CA THR A 54 -5.62 11.54 19.59
C THR A 54 -6.64 12.65 19.35
N LEU A 55 -7.93 12.34 19.25
CA LEU A 55 -8.99 13.34 19.14
C LEU A 55 -9.00 14.27 20.37
N ARG A 56 -8.85 13.71 21.58
CA ARG A 56 -8.84 14.45 22.85
C ARG A 56 -7.63 15.37 23.02
N LEU A 57 -6.58 15.23 22.19
CA LEU A 57 -5.51 16.22 22.13
C LEU A 57 -5.98 17.59 21.64
N GLY A 58 -7.21 17.70 21.09
CA GLY A 58 -7.84 18.98 20.79
C GLY A 58 -7.15 19.79 19.70
N LYS A 59 -6.41 19.12 18.80
CA LYS A 59 -5.72 19.81 17.70
C LYS A 59 -6.74 20.46 16.77
N GLU A 60 -6.55 21.74 16.47
CA GLU A 60 -7.46 22.51 15.62
C GLU A 60 -7.35 22.11 14.13
N ASN A 61 -8.41 22.39 13.36
CA ASN A 61 -8.44 22.23 11.90
C ASN A 61 -8.07 20.80 11.42
N VAL A 62 -8.50 19.77 12.15
CA VAL A 62 -8.34 18.36 11.73
C VAL A 62 -9.53 17.95 10.86
N ARG A 63 -9.26 17.35 9.70
CA ARG A 63 -10.28 16.77 8.80
C ARG A 63 -10.30 15.24 8.84
N TRP A 64 -9.12 14.65 8.99
CA TRP A 64 -8.90 13.22 8.95
C TRP A 64 -7.92 12.81 10.06
N PHE A 65 -8.21 11.69 10.70
CA PHE A 65 -7.26 10.93 11.52
C PHE A 65 -6.76 9.76 10.70
N VAL A 66 -5.46 9.51 10.69
CA VAL A 66 -4.86 8.40 9.96
C VAL A 66 -4.10 7.56 10.96
N MET A 67 -4.39 6.26 10.99
CA MET A 67 -3.70 5.27 11.80
C MET A 67 -2.83 4.40 10.89
N GLY A 68 -1.71 3.94 11.43
CA GLY A 68 -0.78 3.01 10.80
C GLY A 68 0.21 2.50 11.84
N ASP A 69 0.82 1.35 11.55
CA ASP A 69 1.78 0.69 12.45
C ASP A 69 3.19 1.31 12.28
N ASP A 70 4.10 0.99 13.21
CA ASP A 70 5.45 1.56 13.27
C ASP A 70 6.41 1.07 12.17
N ASP A 71 5.98 0.07 11.42
CA ASP A 71 6.64 -0.53 10.25
C ASP A 71 5.94 -0.17 8.91
N THR A 72 4.97 0.75 8.97
CA THR A 72 4.17 1.19 7.82
C THR A 72 4.71 2.48 7.25
N VAL A 73 4.88 2.55 5.92
CA VAL A 73 5.31 3.76 5.23
C VAL A 73 4.19 4.30 4.35
N PHE A 74 3.87 5.59 4.50
CA PHE A 74 2.87 6.28 3.70
C PHE A 74 3.48 7.17 2.61
N VAL A 75 2.91 7.13 1.41
CA VAL A 75 3.08 8.16 0.38
C VAL A 75 2.08 9.29 0.67
N THR A 76 2.48 10.25 1.48
CA THR A 76 1.56 11.23 2.09
C THR A 76 0.75 12.05 1.08
N GLU A 77 1.34 12.38 -0.06
CA GLU A 77 0.70 13.13 -1.14
C GLU A 77 -0.39 12.29 -1.81
N ASN A 78 -0.18 10.98 -1.96
CA ASN A 78 -1.19 10.07 -2.48
C ASN A 78 -2.31 9.81 -1.47
N LEU A 79 -1.98 9.71 -0.19
CA LEU A 79 -2.98 9.68 0.88
C LEU A 79 -3.89 10.91 0.79
N LEU A 80 -3.33 12.12 0.66
CA LEU A 80 -4.14 13.33 0.52
C LEU A 80 -5.00 13.33 -0.75
N ARG A 81 -4.47 12.84 -1.88
CA ARG A 81 -5.26 12.67 -3.13
C ARG A 81 -6.46 11.76 -2.90
N ILE A 82 -6.28 10.64 -2.22
CA ILE A 82 -7.37 9.71 -1.90
C ILE A 82 -8.40 10.37 -0.99
N LEU A 83 -7.96 11.01 0.10
CA LEU A 83 -8.88 11.63 1.07
C LEU A 83 -9.63 12.83 0.50
N ASN A 84 -9.07 13.54 -0.49
CA ASN A 84 -9.75 14.65 -1.17
C ASN A 84 -10.93 14.21 -2.04
N LYS A 85 -11.10 12.92 -2.31
CA LYS A 85 -12.28 12.39 -3.02
C LYS A 85 -13.55 12.43 -2.17
N TYR A 86 -13.41 12.57 -0.84
CA TYR A 86 -14.49 12.38 0.12
C TYR A 86 -14.82 13.67 0.86
N ASP A 87 -16.13 13.92 1.07
CA ASP A 87 -16.58 15.01 1.95
C ASP A 87 -16.22 14.66 3.41
N HIS A 88 -15.16 15.29 3.91
CA HIS A 88 -14.65 15.06 5.27
C HIS A 88 -15.65 15.44 6.38
N ASN A 89 -16.80 16.02 6.05
CA ASN A 89 -17.88 16.31 7.00
C ASN A 89 -18.86 15.13 7.19
N GLN A 90 -18.75 14.07 6.39
CA GLN A 90 -19.52 12.83 6.54
C GLN A 90 -18.75 11.76 7.32
N TYR A 91 -19.40 10.64 7.62
CA TYR A 91 -18.76 9.48 8.25
C TYR A 91 -18.04 8.62 7.22
N TYR A 92 -16.71 8.56 7.33
CA TYR A 92 -15.87 7.75 6.46
C TYR A 92 -14.84 6.98 7.27
N TYR A 93 -14.81 5.67 7.07
CA TYR A 93 -13.78 4.74 7.49
C TYR A 93 -13.13 4.18 6.23
N ILE A 94 -11.93 4.67 5.89
CA ILE A 94 -11.27 4.42 4.60
C ILE A 94 -9.99 3.62 4.82
N GLY A 95 -9.81 2.53 4.09
CA GLY A 95 -8.62 1.70 4.17
C GLY A 95 -8.74 0.51 3.23
N SER A 96 -8.02 -0.59 3.50
CA SER A 96 -8.13 -1.80 2.69
C SER A 96 -8.06 -3.08 3.53
N LEU A 97 -8.32 -4.17 2.84
CA LEU A 97 -8.26 -5.53 3.36
C LEU A 97 -6.83 -6.07 3.32
N SER A 98 -6.62 -7.22 3.94
CA SER A 98 -5.41 -8.01 3.76
C SER A 98 -5.34 -8.63 2.36
N GLU A 99 -4.14 -8.74 1.81
CA GLU A 99 -3.83 -9.54 0.62
C GLU A 99 -4.09 -11.05 0.84
N SER A 100 -4.18 -11.50 2.09
CA SER A 100 -4.47 -12.88 2.47
C SER A 100 -5.97 -13.14 2.61
N HIS A 101 -6.49 -14.06 1.79
CA HIS A 101 -7.91 -14.48 1.82
C HIS A 101 -8.31 -15.03 3.19
N LEU A 102 -7.42 -15.82 3.80
CA LEU A 102 -7.65 -16.43 5.11
C LEU A 102 -7.67 -15.40 6.23
N GLN A 103 -6.78 -14.40 6.20
CA GLN A 103 -6.82 -13.30 7.16
C GLN A 103 -8.19 -12.62 7.13
N ASN A 104 -8.69 -12.30 5.93
CA ASN A 104 -10.00 -11.64 5.77
C ASN A 104 -11.18 -12.52 6.22
N ILE A 105 -11.08 -13.85 6.11
CA ILE A 105 -12.08 -14.79 6.64
C ILE A 105 -12.07 -14.80 8.17
N TYR A 106 -10.88 -14.88 8.78
CA TYR A 106 -10.76 -15.01 10.23
C TYR A 106 -11.09 -13.71 10.98
N PHE A 107 -10.81 -12.56 10.37
CA PHE A 107 -11.10 -11.25 10.94
C PHE A 107 -12.36 -10.66 10.31
N SER A 108 -12.24 -9.96 9.18
CA SER A 108 -13.42 -9.46 8.47
C SER A 108 -13.08 -8.90 7.09
N TYR A 109 -13.96 -9.13 6.11
CA TYR A 109 -13.98 -8.40 4.83
C TYR A 109 -14.52 -6.97 4.94
N SER A 110 -14.88 -6.52 6.15
CA SER A 110 -15.37 -5.17 6.44
C SER A 110 -14.45 -4.40 7.39
N MET A 111 -13.24 -4.92 7.66
CA MET A 111 -12.22 -4.30 8.51
C MET A 111 -11.12 -3.70 7.65
N ALA A 112 -10.74 -2.45 7.91
CA ALA A 112 -9.46 -1.95 7.43
C ALA A 112 -8.36 -2.51 8.32
N TYR A 113 -7.34 -3.13 7.72
CA TYR A 113 -6.19 -3.63 8.45
C TYR A 113 -5.28 -2.47 8.86
N GLY A 114 -4.87 -2.45 10.13
CA GLY A 114 -4.15 -1.36 10.79
C GLY A 114 -2.75 -1.15 10.24
N GLY A 115 -2.03 -2.24 9.93
CA GLY A 115 -0.73 -2.17 9.27
C GLY A 115 -0.81 -1.57 7.87
N GLY A 116 -1.82 -1.93 7.08
CA GLY A 116 -2.10 -1.26 5.80
C GLY A 116 -2.45 0.21 5.99
N GLY A 117 -2.84 0.61 7.20
CA GLY A 117 -3.26 1.95 7.54
C GLY A 117 -4.71 2.21 7.16
N PHE A 118 -5.34 3.12 7.90
CA PHE A 118 -6.68 3.58 7.59
C PHE A 118 -6.90 5.02 8.04
N ALA A 119 -7.86 5.68 7.39
CA ALA A 119 -8.28 7.04 7.69
C ALA A 119 -9.72 7.09 8.19
N ILE A 120 -9.96 7.95 9.17
CA ILE A 120 -11.25 8.20 9.79
C ILE A 120 -11.56 9.69 9.71
N SER A 121 -12.74 10.03 9.19
CA SER A 121 -13.17 11.43 9.13
C SER A 121 -13.37 12.01 10.52
N TYR A 122 -13.15 13.32 10.66
CA TYR A 122 -13.24 13.99 11.95
C TYR A 122 -14.61 13.83 12.66
N PRO A 123 -15.77 13.93 11.97
CA PRO A 123 -17.07 13.69 12.60
C PRO A 123 -17.25 12.24 13.08
N LEU A 124 -16.69 11.26 12.35
CA LEU A 124 -16.74 9.85 12.76
C LEU A 124 -15.85 9.60 13.98
N ALA A 125 -14.65 10.18 14.04
CA ALA A 125 -13.80 10.10 15.22
C ALA A 125 -14.53 10.62 16.48
N LYS A 126 -15.29 11.72 16.37
CA LYS A 126 -16.15 12.23 17.46
C LYS A 126 -17.26 11.27 17.86
N ALA A 127 -17.85 10.56 16.90
CA ALA A 127 -18.89 9.57 17.19
C ALA A 127 -18.30 8.36 17.94
N ILE A 128 -17.13 7.89 17.49
CA ILE A 128 -16.39 6.79 18.14
C ILE A 128 -16.00 7.17 19.56
N ASP A 129 -15.42 8.34 19.78
CA ASP A 129 -15.00 8.79 21.12
C ASP A 129 -16.10 8.73 22.18
N LYS A 130 -17.36 8.97 21.79
CA LYS A 130 -18.53 8.90 22.68
C LYS A 130 -18.97 7.49 23.06
N MET A 131 -18.54 6.47 22.31
CA MET A 131 -19.04 5.10 22.44
C MET A 131 -17.95 4.03 22.56
N GLN A 132 -16.69 4.34 22.20
CA GLN A 132 -15.62 3.36 22.03
C GLN A 132 -15.38 2.52 23.27
N ASP A 133 -15.34 3.13 24.46
CA ASP A 133 -15.10 2.39 25.69
C ASP A 133 -16.24 1.36 25.96
N ARG A 134 -17.51 1.71 25.68
CA ARG A 134 -18.64 0.76 25.79
C ARG A 134 -18.60 -0.32 24.72
N CYS A 135 -18.13 0.01 23.51
CA CYS A 135 -17.92 -0.96 22.43
C CYS A 135 -16.83 -1.98 22.83
N ILE A 136 -15.66 -1.53 23.28
CA ILE A 136 -14.56 -2.39 23.73
C ILE A 136 -15.01 -3.32 24.86
N GLN A 137 -15.78 -2.81 25.84
CA GLN A 137 -16.30 -3.63 26.94
C GLN A 137 -17.19 -4.79 26.48
N ARG A 138 -17.98 -4.61 25.42
CA ARG A 138 -18.90 -5.63 24.92
C ARG A 138 -18.21 -6.74 24.14
N TYR A 139 -17.02 -6.48 23.60
CA TYR A 139 -16.31 -7.42 22.73
C TYR A 139 -14.91 -7.79 23.27
N PRO A 140 -14.80 -8.35 24.49
CA PRO A 140 -13.50 -8.70 25.09
C PRO A 140 -12.80 -9.87 24.37
N GLY A 141 -13.52 -10.62 23.53
CA GLY A 141 -13.00 -11.77 22.78
C GLY A 141 -12.34 -11.43 21.43
N LEU A 142 -12.45 -10.19 20.95
CA LEU A 142 -11.85 -9.80 19.66
C LEU A 142 -10.32 -9.88 19.72
N TYR A 143 -9.69 -10.14 18.58
CA TYR A 143 -8.26 -10.42 18.52
C TYR A 143 -7.43 -9.14 18.67
N GLY A 144 -7.48 -8.27 17.66
CA GLY A 144 -6.60 -7.11 17.53
C GLY A 144 -7.30 -5.78 17.76
N SER A 145 -6.56 -4.69 17.55
CA SER A 145 -7.09 -3.33 17.56
C SER A 145 -8.09 -3.11 16.44
N ASP A 146 -7.78 -3.64 15.26
CA ASP A 146 -8.51 -3.38 14.03
C ASP A 146 -9.88 -4.07 14.05
N ASP A 147 -9.91 -5.29 14.60
CA ASP A 147 -11.12 -6.07 14.85
C ASP A 147 -12.08 -5.30 15.77
N ARG A 148 -11.53 -4.66 16.82
CA ARG A 148 -12.29 -3.79 17.74
C ARG A 148 -12.77 -2.52 17.04
N MET A 149 -11.92 -1.88 16.25
CA MET A 149 -12.30 -0.71 15.48
C MET A 149 -13.44 -1.05 14.52
N GLN A 150 -13.34 -2.15 13.79
CA GLN A 150 -14.40 -2.61 12.88
C GLN A 150 -15.71 -2.89 13.62
N ALA A 151 -15.67 -3.53 14.79
CA ALA A 151 -16.85 -3.75 15.60
C ALA A 151 -17.54 -2.42 15.99
N CYS A 152 -16.76 -1.42 16.43
CA CYS A 152 -17.32 -0.11 16.77
C CYS A 152 -17.86 0.64 15.55
N MET A 153 -17.24 0.49 14.37
CA MET A 153 -17.75 1.04 13.12
C MET A 153 -19.08 0.40 12.73
N ALA A 154 -19.20 -0.92 12.87
CA ALA A 154 -20.41 -1.66 12.55
C ALA A 154 -21.59 -1.23 13.42
N GLU A 155 -21.37 -0.95 14.71
CA GLU A 155 -22.40 -0.41 15.59
C GLU A 155 -22.88 0.98 15.20
N LEU A 156 -21.98 1.82 14.66
CA LEU A 156 -22.32 3.13 14.12
C LEU A 156 -22.96 3.04 12.73
N GLY A 157 -23.08 1.85 12.14
CA GLY A 157 -23.59 1.64 10.80
C GLY A 157 -22.67 2.18 9.70
N VAL A 158 -21.36 2.33 9.99
CA VAL A 158 -20.39 2.89 9.03
C VAL A 158 -19.61 1.75 8.36
N PRO A 159 -19.77 1.54 7.04
CA PRO A 159 -19.03 0.51 6.34
C PRO A 159 -17.59 0.93 6.03
N LEU A 160 -16.72 -0.06 5.81
CA LEU A 160 -15.41 0.17 5.21
C LEU A 160 -15.56 0.70 3.78
N THR A 161 -14.95 1.86 3.53
CA THR A 161 -14.71 2.40 2.20
C THR A 161 -13.36 1.89 1.71
N LYS A 162 -13.38 0.91 0.80
CA LYS A 162 -12.16 0.23 0.34
C LYS A 162 -11.39 1.07 -0.68
N GLU A 163 -10.12 1.32 -0.39
CA GLU A 163 -9.16 1.99 -1.27
C GLU A 163 -7.99 1.08 -1.58
N LEU A 164 -7.77 0.78 -2.86
CA LEU A 164 -6.83 -0.27 -3.29
C LEU A 164 -5.35 0.08 -3.10
N GLY A 165 -5.03 1.33 -2.77
CA GLY A 165 -3.65 1.79 -2.55
C GLY A 165 -3.13 1.59 -1.13
N PHE A 166 -3.98 1.16 -0.18
CA PHE A 166 -3.54 0.77 1.15
C PHE A 166 -3.18 -0.71 1.16
N HIS A 167 -1.95 -1.04 1.58
CA HIS A 167 -1.42 -2.40 1.51
C HIS A 167 -0.93 -2.91 2.86
N GLN A 168 -1.57 -3.97 3.32
CA GLN A 168 -1.19 -4.72 4.52
C GLN A 168 0.00 -5.66 4.23
N TYR A 169 0.06 -6.24 3.03
CA TYR A 169 0.98 -7.31 2.63
C TYR A 169 1.22 -8.36 3.73
N ASP A 170 0.14 -8.99 4.20
CA ASP A 170 0.22 -10.27 4.95
C ASP A 170 0.68 -11.39 3.99
N VAL A 171 1.92 -11.29 3.56
CA VAL A 171 2.65 -12.20 2.68
C VAL A 171 4.12 -12.21 3.11
N TYR A 172 4.88 -13.20 2.67
CA TYR A 172 6.32 -13.29 2.93
C TYR A 172 7.13 -13.22 1.65
N GLY A 173 8.41 -12.90 1.78
CA GLY A 173 9.37 -12.93 0.68
C GLY A 173 9.28 -11.70 -0.20
N ASN A 174 9.32 -11.91 -1.51
CA ASN A 174 9.57 -10.84 -2.48
C ASN A 174 8.26 -10.23 -3.02
N LEU A 175 8.02 -8.95 -2.70
CA LEU A 175 6.84 -8.19 -3.14
C LEU A 175 6.85 -7.76 -4.62
N PHE A 176 7.91 -8.08 -5.38
CA PHE A 176 8.09 -7.62 -6.76
C PHE A 176 6.84 -7.80 -7.63
N GLY A 177 6.20 -8.97 -7.59
CA GLY A 177 5.01 -9.24 -8.37
C GLY A 177 3.83 -8.33 -8.04
N LEU A 178 3.64 -7.96 -6.76
CA LEU A 178 2.57 -7.06 -6.33
C LEU A 178 2.85 -5.62 -6.74
N LEU A 179 4.09 -5.15 -6.54
CA LEU A 179 4.49 -3.77 -6.82
C LEU A 179 4.66 -3.51 -8.32
N ALA A 180 5.14 -4.48 -9.09
CA ALA A 180 5.34 -4.33 -10.54
C ALA A 180 4.02 -4.33 -11.33
N SER A 181 2.96 -4.91 -10.77
CA SER A 181 1.60 -4.87 -11.31
C SER A 181 0.63 -4.23 -10.32
N HIS A 182 1.08 -3.16 -9.65
CA HIS A 182 0.24 -2.42 -8.72
C HIS A 182 -1.03 -1.94 -9.45
N PRO A 183 -2.22 -2.02 -8.82
CA PRO A 183 -3.46 -1.59 -9.43
C PRO A 183 -3.42 -0.13 -9.91
N ILE A 184 -4.33 0.23 -10.81
CA ILE A 184 -4.47 1.60 -11.34
C ILE A 184 -5.13 2.50 -10.27
N THR A 185 -4.35 2.85 -9.24
CA THR A 185 -4.71 3.69 -8.10
C THR A 185 -3.44 4.35 -7.55
N PRO A 186 -3.52 5.50 -6.84
CA PRO A 186 -2.36 5.99 -6.10
C PRO A 186 -1.89 4.94 -5.09
N LEU A 187 -0.60 4.61 -5.08
CA LEU A 187 0.01 3.85 -3.98
C LEU A 187 -0.02 4.71 -2.72
N VAL A 188 -0.68 4.26 -1.65
CA VAL A 188 -0.87 5.03 -0.41
C VAL A 188 0.07 4.57 0.69
N SER A 189 0.16 3.27 0.94
CA SER A 189 0.95 2.72 2.05
C SER A 189 1.57 1.37 1.70
N LEU A 190 2.66 1.05 2.40
CA LEU A 190 3.34 -0.24 2.35
C LEU A 190 3.61 -0.70 3.79
N HIS A 191 3.06 -1.86 4.15
CA HIS A 191 3.33 -2.67 5.33
C HIS A 191 3.53 -4.11 4.84
N HIS A 192 4.27 -5.03 5.41
CA HIS A 192 5.00 -5.10 6.68
C HIS A 192 6.51 -5.14 6.36
N LEU A 193 7.17 -3.98 6.30
CA LEU A 193 8.45 -3.82 5.58
C LEU A 193 9.65 -4.53 6.22
N ASP A 194 9.61 -4.78 7.51
CA ASP A 194 10.56 -5.57 8.31
C ASP A 194 10.37 -7.09 8.14
N VAL A 195 9.20 -7.55 7.67
CA VAL A 195 8.91 -8.96 7.41
C VAL A 195 9.25 -9.36 5.96
N VAL A 196 9.01 -8.48 5.01
CA VAL A 196 9.23 -8.75 3.57
C VAL A 196 10.67 -8.49 3.14
N GLU A 197 11.06 -9.03 1.98
CA GLU A 197 12.34 -8.70 1.37
C GLU A 197 12.38 -7.22 0.95
N PRO A 198 13.56 -6.56 0.98
CA PRO A 198 13.72 -5.21 0.45
C PRO A 198 13.20 -5.09 -0.98
N ILE A 199 12.41 -4.04 -1.26
CA ILE A 199 11.78 -3.85 -2.58
C ILE A 199 12.80 -3.66 -3.72
N PHE A 200 14.02 -3.23 -3.41
CA PHE A 200 15.14 -3.20 -4.35
C PHE A 200 16.20 -4.24 -3.98
N PRO A 201 16.87 -4.88 -4.95
CA PRO A 201 17.88 -5.89 -4.66
C PRO A 201 19.16 -5.27 -4.07
N ASN A 202 19.89 -6.08 -3.29
CA ASN A 202 21.22 -5.76 -2.75
C ASN A 202 21.28 -4.48 -1.89
N VAL A 203 20.18 -4.15 -1.21
CA VAL A 203 20.09 -3.03 -0.27
C VAL A 203 19.25 -3.43 0.95
N THR A 204 19.37 -2.70 2.05
CA THR A 204 18.49 -2.87 3.22
C THR A 204 17.09 -2.30 2.96
N GLN A 205 16.12 -2.63 3.82
CA GLN A 205 14.77 -2.07 3.79
C GLN A 205 14.80 -0.53 3.77
N LEU A 206 15.56 0.09 4.68
CA LEU A 206 15.68 1.55 4.77
C LEU A 206 16.28 2.16 3.50
N GLN A 207 17.35 1.55 2.98
CA GLN A 207 17.98 2.01 1.72
C GLN A 207 17.03 1.86 0.53
N ALA A 208 16.21 0.80 0.51
CA ALA A 208 15.20 0.59 -0.52
C ALA A 208 14.13 1.70 -0.49
N LEU A 209 13.66 2.08 0.71
CA LEU A 209 12.72 3.20 0.88
C LEU A 209 13.35 4.53 0.48
N GLN A 210 14.60 4.80 0.88
CA GLN A 210 15.33 5.99 0.47
C GLN A 210 15.43 6.10 -1.05
N LYS A 211 15.71 4.98 -1.75
CA LYS A 211 15.69 4.92 -3.21
C LYS A 211 14.31 5.23 -3.78
N LEU A 212 13.24 4.67 -3.20
CA LEU A 212 11.86 4.93 -3.63
C LEU A 212 11.46 6.40 -3.47
N THR A 213 12.01 7.11 -2.46
CA THR A 213 11.69 8.54 -2.28
C THR A 213 12.13 9.42 -3.45
N VAL A 214 13.11 9.00 -4.25
CA VAL A 214 13.63 9.79 -5.38
C VAL A 214 12.56 10.00 -6.46
N PRO A 215 11.98 8.96 -7.09
CA PRO A 215 10.88 9.13 -8.03
C PRO A 215 9.60 9.66 -7.37
N MET A 216 9.33 9.31 -6.10
CA MET A 216 8.16 9.83 -5.37
C MET A 216 8.16 11.37 -5.29
N LYS A 217 9.33 12.00 -5.08
CA LYS A 217 9.46 13.47 -5.05
C LYS A 217 9.27 14.12 -6.42
N LEU A 218 9.48 13.37 -7.50
CA LEU A 218 9.30 13.88 -8.87
C LEU A 218 7.83 13.79 -9.29
N ASP A 219 7.18 12.66 -9.01
CA ASP A 219 5.76 12.47 -9.31
C ASP A 219 5.16 11.30 -8.50
N SER A 220 4.75 11.60 -7.27
CA SER A 220 4.12 10.60 -6.39
C SER A 220 2.84 10.00 -6.97
N ALA A 221 2.11 10.72 -7.82
CA ALA A 221 0.89 10.20 -8.44
C ALA A 221 1.18 9.02 -9.39
N GLY A 222 2.35 9.00 -10.03
CA GLY A 222 2.74 7.95 -10.97
C GLY A 222 3.56 6.80 -10.37
N ILE A 223 3.87 6.82 -9.06
CA ILE A 223 4.76 5.81 -8.46
C ILE A 223 4.14 4.42 -8.54
N MET A 224 4.92 3.43 -8.98
CA MET A 224 4.53 2.04 -9.22
C MET A 224 3.40 1.83 -10.24
N GLN A 225 2.93 2.90 -10.88
CA GLN A 225 1.89 2.83 -11.88
C GLN A 225 2.34 1.95 -13.06
N GLN A 226 1.57 0.90 -13.33
CA GLN A 226 1.85 -0.01 -14.43
C GLN A 226 1.44 0.62 -15.77
N SER A 227 2.27 0.45 -16.79
CA SER A 227 1.99 0.74 -18.19
C SER A 227 2.53 -0.40 -19.05
N ILE A 228 1.75 -0.83 -20.04
CA ILE A 228 2.06 -1.99 -20.88
C ILE A 228 2.29 -1.51 -22.31
N CYS A 229 3.46 -1.85 -22.87
CA CYS A 229 3.88 -1.48 -24.21
C CYS A 229 4.28 -2.75 -24.98
N TYR A 230 4.24 -2.66 -26.31
CA TYR A 230 4.59 -3.76 -27.19
C TYR A 230 5.66 -3.33 -28.19
N ASP A 231 6.79 -4.02 -28.17
CA ASP A 231 7.81 -3.89 -29.20
C ASP A 231 7.42 -4.80 -30.37
N LYS A 232 6.91 -4.20 -31.45
CA LYS A 232 6.46 -4.93 -32.63
C LYS A 232 7.62 -5.58 -33.40
N VAL A 233 8.80 -4.97 -33.39
CA VAL A 233 9.96 -5.45 -34.16
C VAL A 233 10.51 -6.71 -33.50
N ASN A 234 10.70 -6.67 -32.19
CA ASN A 234 11.26 -7.80 -31.45
C ASN A 234 10.20 -8.78 -30.94
N SER A 235 8.92 -8.46 -31.11
CA SER A 235 7.78 -9.21 -30.56
C SER A 235 7.89 -9.39 -29.04
N TRP A 236 8.14 -8.28 -28.33
CA TRP A 236 8.24 -8.27 -26.86
C TRP A 236 7.07 -7.54 -26.22
N THR A 237 6.71 -7.97 -25.01
CA THR A 237 5.84 -7.22 -24.11
C THR A 237 6.71 -6.54 -23.07
N ILE A 238 6.51 -5.24 -22.88
CA ILE A 238 7.25 -4.41 -21.92
C ILE A 238 6.25 -3.91 -20.89
N SER A 239 6.45 -4.27 -19.62
CA SER A 239 5.69 -3.74 -18.49
C SER A 239 6.55 -2.76 -17.72
N VAL A 240 6.11 -1.52 -17.60
CA VAL A 240 6.78 -0.46 -16.86
C VAL A 240 5.98 -0.18 -15.59
N SER A 241 6.57 -0.41 -14.42
CA SER A 241 6.10 0.09 -13.13
C SER A 241 6.95 1.30 -12.76
N TRP A 242 6.42 2.50 -13.03
CA TRP A 242 7.24 3.72 -13.05
C TRP A 242 7.84 4.02 -11.67
N GLY A 243 9.14 4.32 -11.64
CA GLY A 243 9.89 4.56 -10.40
C GLY A 243 10.26 3.29 -9.61
N PHE A 244 9.90 2.10 -10.11
CA PHE A 244 10.20 0.83 -9.47
C PHE A 244 10.97 -0.13 -10.39
N ALA A 245 10.30 -0.69 -11.40
CA ALA A 245 10.89 -1.73 -12.25
C ALA A 245 10.30 -1.77 -13.66
N VAL A 246 11.08 -2.30 -14.60
CA VAL A 246 10.65 -2.65 -15.95
C VAL A 246 10.84 -4.15 -16.17
N GLN A 247 9.86 -4.79 -16.79
CA GLN A 247 9.93 -6.19 -17.22
C GLN A 247 9.83 -6.28 -18.74
N ILE A 248 10.75 -7.00 -19.36
CA ILE A 248 10.66 -7.38 -20.78
C ILE A 248 10.36 -8.87 -20.87
N PHE A 249 9.25 -9.22 -21.51
CA PHE A 249 8.84 -10.59 -21.79
C PHE A 249 9.01 -10.89 -23.27
N ARG A 250 9.45 -12.11 -23.58
CA ARG A 250 9.38 -12.64 -24.95
C ARG A 250 7.93 -12.95 -25.30
N GLY A 251 7.49 -12.51 -26.48
CA GLY A 251 6.15 -12.72 -27.02
C GLY A 251 5.20 -11.58 -26.68
N VAL A 252 4.05 -11.58 -27.35
CA VAL A 252 2.95 -10.65 -27.10
C VAL A 252 2.03 -11.28 -26.05
N LEU A 253 2.06 -10.74 -24.83
CA LEU A 253 1.24 -11.17 -23.70
C LEU A 253 0.05 -10.21 -23.54
N SER A 254 -1.10 -10.78 -23.19
CA SER A 254 -2.32 -9.97 -22.99
C SER A 254 -2.18 -9.05 -21.76
N PRO A 255 -2.82 -7.87 -21.75
CA PRO A 255 -2.86 -7.01 -20.57
C PRO A 255 -3.37 -7.74 -19.33
N ARG A 256 -4.43 -8.57 -19.49
CA ARG A 256 -4.97 -9.43 -18.43
C ARG A 256 -3.90 -10.31 -17.79
N GLU A 257 -2.94 -10.82 -18.57
CA GLU A 257 -1.85 -11.63 -18.03
C GLU A 257 -0.79 -10.79 -17.33
N ILE A 258 -0.50 -9.59 -17.81
CA ILE A 258 0.55 -8.71 -17.28
C ILE A 258 0.10 -7.97 -16.01
N GLU A 259 -1.18 -7.64 -15.90
CA GLU A 259 -1.80 -7.02 -14.72
C GLU A 259 -1.96 -8.01 -13.55
N MET A 260 -1.95 -9.32 -13.82
CA MET A 260 -1.95 -10.32 -12.75
C MET A 260 -0.57 -10.39 -12.08
N PRO A 261 -0.47 -10.18 -10.75
CA PRO A 261 0.77 -10.29 -10.01
C PRO A 261 1.43 -11.65 -10.19
N SER A 262 2.72 -11.66 -10.54
CA SER A 262 3.49 -12.91 -10.51
C SER A 262 3.75 -13.34 -9.07
N ARG A 263 3.57 -14.62 -8.77
CA ARG A 263 3.82 -15.21 -7.43
C ARG A 263 5.30 -15.23 -7.07
N THR A 264 5.84 -14.06 -6.71
CA THR A 264 7.20 -13.88 -6.14
C THR A 264 7.21 -13.89 -4.62
N PHE A 265 6.02 -13.92 -4.01
CA PHE A 265 5.76 -13.89 -2.58
C PHE A 265 5.08 -15.20 -2.14
N LEU A 266 5.13 -15.47 -0.84
CA LEU A 266 4.48 -16.60 -0.18
C LEU A 266 3.26 -16.12 0.62
N ASN A 267 2.28 -16.99 0.83
CA ASN A 267 1.12 -16.69 1.67
C ASN A 267 1.54 -16.48 3.15
N TRP A 268 0.80 -15.67 3.91
CA TRP A 268 0.95 -15.48 5.36
C TRP A 268 1.05 -16.77 6.16
N TYR A 269 0.29 -17.80 5.80
CA TYR A 269 0.33 -19.09 6.50
C TYR A 269 1.48 -19.99 6.04
N ARG A 270 2.42 -19.45 5.25
CA ARG A 270 3.61 -20.13 4.68
C ARG A 270 3.28 -21.44 3.95
N ARG A 271 2.06 -21.54 3.43
CA ARG A 271 1.61 -22.63 2.55
C ARG A 271 1.70 -22.20 1.10
N ALA A 272 2.09 -23.11 0.22
CA ALA A 272 2.11 -22.90 -1.23
C ALA A 272 0.70 -22.98 -1.85
N ASP A 273 -0.28 -22.36 -1.19
CA ASP A 273 -1.67 -22.33 -1.63
C ASP A 273 -1.94 -21.02 -2.36
N TYR A 274 -2.11 -21.11 -3.68
CA TYR A 274 -2.38 -19.97 -4.54
C TYR A 274 -3.85 -19.54 -4.53
N THR A 275 -4.75 -20.31 -3.91
CA THR A 275 -6.16 -19.96 -3.74
C THR A 275 -6.40 -19.12 -2.49
N ALA A 276 -5.39 -19.00 -1.62
CA ALA A 276 -5.49 -18.30 -0.35
C ALA A 276 -5.14 -16.79 -0.43
N TYR A 277 -5.12 -16.20 -1.63
CA TYR A 277 -4.99 -14.75 -1.85
C TYR A 277 -6.34 -14.12 -2.15
N ALA A 278 -6.56 -12.88 -1.71
CA ALA A 278 -7.82 -12.16 -1.97
C ALA A 278 -7.93 -11.59 -3.41
N PHE A 279 -7.07 -12.04 -4.33
CA PHE A 279 -6.96 -11.59 -5.71
C PHE A 279 -6.31 -12.67 -6.59
N ASN A 280 -6.44 -12.52 -7.90
CA ASN A 280 -5.85 -13.45 -8.87
C ASN A 280 -4.33 -13.27 -8.95
N THR A 281 -3.59 -14.38 -8.99
CA THR A 281 -2.15 -14.39 -9.20
C THR A 281 -1.77 -15.28 -10.38
N ARG A 282 -0.57 -15.11 -10.92
CA ARG A 282 -0.02 -15.98 -11.97
C ARG A 282 1.32 -16.61 -11.55
N PRO A 283 1.72 -17.76 -12.09
CA PRO A 283 3.08 -18.27 -11.89
C PRO A 283 4.12 -17.27 -12.42
N VAL A 284 5.33 -17.30 -11.88
CA VAL A 284 6.47 -16.47 -12.35
C VAL A 284 6.72 -16.65 -13.85
N MET A 285 6.54 -17.86 -14.35
CA MET A 285 6.55 -18.17 -15.79
C MET A 285 5.65 -19.39 -16.06
N ARG A 286 4.92 -19.38 -17.18
CA ARG A 286 4.21 -20.57 -17.69
C ARG A 286 5.09 -21.41 -18.61
N ASN A 287 5.88 -20.73 -19.43
CA ASN A 287 6.92 -21.32 -20.28
C ASN A 287 8.30 -20.77 -19.87
N PRO A 288 9.37 -21.58 -19.87
CA PRO A 288 10.74 -21.11 -19.60
C PRO A 288 11.15 -19.86 -20.40
N CYS A 289 10.76 -19.77 -21.67
CA CYS A 289 11.04 -18.64 -22.54
C CYS A 289 10.39 -17.32 -22.10
N GLN A 290 9.31 -17.40 -21.32
CA GLN A 290 8.51 -16.26 -20.84
C GLN A 290 8.97 -15.72 -19.50
N LYS A 291 10.05 -16.26 -18.90
CA LYS A 291 10.67 -15.60 -17.73
C LYS A 291 11.05 -14.18 -18.12
N SER A 292 10.55 -13.18 -17.39
CA SER A 292 10.83 -11.78 -17.67
C SER A 292 12.28 -11.42 -17.37
N PHE A 293 12.85 -10.57 -18.22
CA PHE A 293 14.06 -9.81 -17.91
C PHE A 293 13.65 -8.61 -17.06
N VAL A 294 14.18 -8.53 -15.84
CA VAL A 294 13.84 -7.49 -14.86
C VAL A 294 14.91 -6.42 -14.84
N PHE A 295 14.49 -5.15 -14.80
CA PHE A 295 15.34 -3.98 -14.67
C PHE A 295 14.81 -3.14 -13.52
N TYR A 296 15.62 -2.94 -12.47
CA TYR A 296 15.23 -2.09 -11.34
C TYR A 296 15.66 -0.65 -11.59
N MET A 297 14.87 0.30 -11.08
CA MET A 297 15.24 1.71 -11.14
C MET A 297 16.59 1.95 -10.45
N SER A 298 17.53 2.54 -11.20
CA SER A 298 18.84 2.94 -10.70
C SER A 298 18.93 4.43 -10.42
N SER A 299 18.19 5.26 -11.15
CA SER A 299 18.16 6.71 -10.93
C SER A 299 16.89 7.34 -11.50
N ALA A 300 16.52 8.50 -10.97
CA ALA A 300 15.42 9.32 -11.43
C ALA A 300 15.80 10.79 -11.30
N LYS A 301 15.49 11.60 -12.32
CA LYS A 301 15.73 13.05 -12.32
C LYS A 301 14.69 13.80 -13.14
N MET A 302 14.56 15.08 -12.89
CA MET A 302 13.82 16.00 -13.74
C MET A 302 14.73 16.50 -14.87
N ASP A 303 14.26 16.40 -16.11
CA ASP A 303 14.82 17.09 -17.27
C ASP A 303 14.05 18.40 -17.44
N SER A 304 14.62 19.48 -16.91
CA SER A 304 14.01 20.81 -16.91
C SER A 304 13.80 21.39 -18.31
N TYR A 305 14.60 20.97 -19.31
CA TYR A 305 14.46 21.49 -20.68
C TYR A 305 13.17 21.03 -21.35
N ASN A 306 12.82 19.75 -21.17
CA ASN A 306 11.64 19.15 -21.79
C ASN A 306 10.45 19.02 -20.83
N ASN A 307 10.60 19.53 -19.59
CA ASN A 307 9.63 19.41 -18.51
C ASN A 307 9.13 17.97 -18.31
N GLN A 308 10.07 17.02 -18.24
CA GLN A 308 9.78 15.60 -18.12
C GLN A 308 10.71 14.93 -17.10
N THR A 309 10.21 13.88 -16.45
CA THR A 309 11.05 12.98 -15.67
C THR A 309 11.81 12.05 -16.60
N VAL A 310 13.06 11.76 -16.23
CA VAL A 310 13.90 10.74 -16.85
C VAL A 310 14.28 9.74 -15.78
N THR A 311 13.77 8.52 -15.92
CA THR A 311 14.08 7.40 -15.03
C THR A 311 14.92 6.37 -15.77
N GLN A 312 15.97 5.88 -15.13
CA GLN A 312 16.88 4.88 -15.68
C GLN A 312 16.75 3.59 -14.88
N TYR A 313 16.68 2.46 -15.60
CA TYR A 313 16.57 1.13 -15.04
C TYR A 313 17.76 0.30 -15.50
N THR A 314 18.37 -0.42 -14.56
CA THR A 314 19.52 -1.28 -14.82
C THR A 314 19.12 -2.74 -14.64
N ARG A 315 19.65 -3.60 -15.50
CA ARG A 315 19.29 -5.01 -15.51
C ARG A 315 19.65 -5.72 -14.21
N HIS A 316 18.68 -6.47 -13.70
CA HIS A 316 18.91 -7.44 -12.64
C HIS A 316 19.34 -8.77 -13.24
N ARG A 317 20.62 -9.11 -13.07
CA ARG A 317 21.20 -10.33 -13.65
C ARG A 317 20.85 -11.54 -12.80
N VAL A 318 19.88 -12.31 -13.28
CA VAL A 318 19.53 -13.63 -12.75
C VAL A 318 19.61 -14.70 -13.83
N PRO A 319 19.93 -15.95 -13.48
CA PRO A 319 19.93 -17.05 -14.43
C PRO A 319 18.59 -17.17 -15.15
N HIS A 320 18.62 -17.22 -16.49
CA HIS A 320 17.45 -17.48 -17.31
C HIS A 320 17.48 -18.93 -17.78
N PRO A 321 16.34 -19.64 -17.78
CA PRO A 321 16.30 -20.99 -18.30
C PRO A 321 16.56 -20.98 -19.81
N LEU A 322 17.00 -22.13 -20.34
CA LEU A 322 17.18 -22.30 -21.77
C LEU A 322 15.87 -22.03 -22.51
N CYS A 323 15.92 -21.13 -23.48
CA CYS A 323 14.79 -20.80 -24.34
C CYS A 323 15.06 -21.26 -25.78
N ARG A 324 14.12 -22.01 -26.37
CA ARG A 324 14.23 -22.55 -27.74
C ARG A 324 13.40 -21.77 -28.78
N TRP A 325 12.73 -20.69 -28.37
CA TRP A 325 11.97 -19.86 -29.30
C TRP A 325 12.93 -19.14 -30.25
N LYS A 326 12.66 -19.24 -31.56
CA LYS A 326 13.40 -18.54 -32.60
C LYS A 326 12.91 -17.09 -32.69
N MET A 327 13.38 -16.24 -31.79
CA MET A 327 13.00 -14.82 -31.74
C MET A 327 14.08 -13.97 -31.07
N ALA A 328 13.93 -12.65 -31.18
CA ALA A 328 14.82 -11.69 -30.55
C ALA A 328 14.92 -11.93 -29.04
N ASN A 329 16.16 -11.90 -28.53
CA ASN A 329 16.47 -12.17 -27.14
C ASN A 329 16.73 -10.86 -26.39
N PRO A 330 15.95 -10.49 -25.36
CA PRO A 330 16.24 -9.30 -24.56
C PRO A 330 17.54 -9.37 -23.74
N ALA A 331 18.30 -10.46 -23.85
CA ALA A 331 19.50 -10.72 -23.06
C ALA A 331 20.69 -9.79 -23.36
N ASP A 332 20.61 -8.91 -24.35
CA ASP A 332 21.65 -7.90 -24.62
C ASP A 332 21.22 -6.50 -24.14
N VAL A 333 19.97 -6.34 -23.67
CA VAL A 333 19.49 -5.08 -23.09
C VAL A 333 20.07 -4.96 -21.69
N GLU A 334 20.86 -3.90 -21.46
CA GLU A 334 21.50 -3.65 -20.15
C GLU A 334 20.81 -2.53 -19.37
N ARG A 335 20.28 -1.52 -20.08
CA ARG A 335 19.67 -0.33 -19.49
C ARG A 335 18.44 0.09 -20.27
N ILE A 336 17.48 0.65 -19.55
CA ILE A 336 16.25 1.22 -20.10
C ILE A 336 16.10 2.64 -19.56
N GLN A 337 15.69 3.57 -20.42
CA GLN A 337 15.32 4.92 -20.02
C GLN A 337 13.83 5.12 -20.30
N VAL A 338 13.12 5.65 -19.32
CA VAL A 338 11.70 6.00 -19.44
C VAL A 338 11.55 7.49 -19.23
N TYR A 339 10.97 8.14 -20.23
CA TYR A 339 10.63 9.56 -20.25
C TYR A 339 9.14 9.71 -19.96
N LYS A 340 8.79 10.52 -18.96
CA LYS A 340 7.40 10.73 -18.55
C LYS A 340 7.19 12.17 -18.11
N LYS A 341 6.17 12.84 -18.65
CA LYS A 341 5.71 14.12 -18.10
C LYS A 341 5.06 13.89 -16.72
N PRO A 342 5.46 14.62 -15.66
CA PRO A 342 4.74 14.58 -14.38
C PRO A 342 3.26 14.87 -14.57
N ASP A 343 2.38 14.12 -13.91
CA ASP A 343 0.94 14.39 -13.91
C ASP A 343 0.39 14.30 -12.48
N PRO A 344 0.53 15.36 -11.67
CA PRO A 344 0.05 15.35 -10.29
C PRO A 344 -1.47 15.14 -10.15
N GLN A 345 -2.22 15.43 -11.22
CA GLN A 345 -3.68 15.33 -11.32
C GLN A 345 -4.14 14.04 -12.03
N LEU A 346 -3.24 13.07 -12.23
CA LEU A 346 -3.53 11.79 -12.88
C LEU A 346 -4.84 11.15 -12.39
N TRP A 347 -5.09 11.27 -11.09
CA TRP A 347 -6.21 10.63 -10.38
C TRP A 347 -7.48 11.49 -10.28
N ASP A 348 -7.39 12.78 -10.60
CA ASP A 348 -8.53 13.71 -10.56
C ASP A 348 -9.48 13.43 -11.72
N ARG A 349 -8.93 13.00 -12.87
CA ARG A 349 -9.69 12.65 -14.08
C ARG A 349 -10.56 11.41 -13.92
N VAL A 350 -10.16 10.50 -13.04
CA VAL A 350 -10.95 9.29 -12.72
C VAL A 350 -12.13 9.67 -11.82
N SER A 351 -11.91 10.61 -10.88
CA SER A 351 -12.90 11.03 -9.87
C SER A 351 -13.97 11.98 -10.42
N SER A 352 -13.65 12.80 -11.44
CA SER A 352 -14.60 13.72 -12.07
C SER A 352 -15.67 13.04 -12.94
N SER A 353 -15.44 11.79 -13.36
CA SER A 353 -16.41 11.01 -14.14
C SER A 353 -17.59 10.48 -13.31
N LEU A 354 -17.42 10.34 -11.99
CA LEU A 354 -18.48 9.86 -11.08
C LEU A 354 -19.45 10.97 -10.64
N SER A 355 -19.12 12.24 -10.86
CA SER A 355 -19.99 13.39 -10.54
C SER A 355 -20.75 13.94 -11.76
N ARG A 356 -20.60 13.33 -12.95
CA ARG A 356 -21.36 13.66 -14.16
C ARG A 356 -21.73 12.41 -14.96
N ILE A 357 -22.51 11.51 -14.38
CA ILE A 357 -23.38 10.61 -15.17
C ILE A 357 -24.74 11.31 -15.27
N TYR A 358 -24.80 12.37 -16.08
CA TYR A 358 -26.03 12.64 -16.83
C TYR A 358 -25.89 11.86 -18.13
N SER A 359 -26.81 10.91 -18.28
CA SER A 359 -27.14 10.20 -19.51
C SER A 359 -26.87 11.05 -20.75
N ASN A 360 -26.00 10.54 -21.64
CA ASN A 360 -26.14 10.69 -23.07
C ASN A 360 -25.35 9.56 -23.74
N PHE A 361 -25.95 8.37 -23.76
CA PHE A 361 -25.72 7.45 -24.86
C PHE A 361 -26.45 8.02 -26.07
N ALA A 362 -25.71 8.39 -27.10
CA ALA A 362 -26.24 8.48 -28.45
C ALA A 362 -25.22 7.78 -29.37
N TYR A 363 -25.75 6.76 -30.04
CA TYR A 363 -25.22 5.82 -31.04
C TYR A 363 -23.82 6.03 -31.61
#